data_AF-A0AAJ6K4W5-F1
#
_entry.id   AF-A0AAJ6K4W5-F1
#
_cell.length_a   1.000
_cell.length_b   1.000
_cell.length_c   1.000
_cell.angle_alpha   90.00
_cell.angle_beta   90.00
_cell.angle_gamma   90.00
#
_symmetry.space_group_name_H-M   'P 1'
#
loop_
_entity.id
_entity.type
_entity.pdbx_description
1 polymer ?
#
loop_
_entity_poly.entity_id
_entity_poly.type
_entity_poly.pdbx_seq_one_letter_code
_entity_poly.pdbx_strand_id
1 'polypeptide(L)'
;MTPLQSDSLAPSTPPALRAWAGLTAVVAVASLLLQYHLLLRIPGTGAAEATLRYLGYFTILSNIGVAVVCVALACGRRTGLAAPVPRVAVALFIGITGLIYVIILRPLWHPQGAQWWADAGLHYAVPVMYLLGWLAGPHGRLPRRGLAGVLAIPIVYLGWALLVGRLSGQYPYPFLDLGALGIGLVARNVLAVAVVFIVAGALLWWLDAALAARRRQR
;
A
#
# COMPACT_ATOMS: atom_id res chain seq x y z
N MET A 1 25.32 41.40 14.00
CA MET A 1 25.18 40.77 12.67
C MET A 1 25.01 39.28 12.88
N THR A 2 23.76 38.80 12.87
CA THR A 2 23.41 37.39 13.05
C THR A 2 23.35 36.75 11.66
N PRO A 3 24.05 35.65 11.35
CA PRO A 3 24.00 35.09 10.01
C PRO A 3 22.62 34.50 9.73
N LEU A 4 22.03 34.97 8.63
CA LEU A 4 20.80 34.51 8.02
C LEU A 4 20.91 33.04 7.56
N GLN A 5 19.84 32.29 7.84
CA GLN A 5 19.24 31.26 6.97
C GLN A 5 20.16 30.50 6.02
N SER A 6 20.49 29.26 6.37
CA SER A 6 21.03 28.25 5.44
C SER A 6 20.07 27.07 5.21
N ASP A 7 18.76 27.29 5.34
CA ASP A 7 17.75 26.22 5.24
C ASP A 7 17.18 26.00 3.81
N SER A 8 17.74 26.61 2.76
CA SER A 8 17.03 26.80 1.48
C SER A 8 17.59 26.10 0.22
N LEU A 9 18.48 25.12 0.30
CA LEU A 9 19.11 24.54 -0.92
C LEU A 9 18.85 23.06 -1.19
N ALA A 10 17.85 22.43 -0.56
CA ALA A 10 17.39 21.12 -1.02
C ALA A 10 16.45 21.32 -2.23
N PRO A 11 16.82 20.94 -3.48
CA PRO A 11 16.00 21.18 -4.66
C PRO A 11 14.59 20.65 -4.45
N SER A 12 13.56 21.44 -4.81
CA SER A 12 12.14 21.12 -4.62
C SER A 12 11.74 19.84 -5.37
N THR A 13 10.63 19.20 -4.99
CA THR A 13 10.23 17.94 -5.63
C THR A 13 9.87 18.28 -7.07
N PRO A 14 10.50 17.64 -8.08
CA PRO A 14 10.29 18.00 -9.48
C PRO A 14 8.80 18.13 -9.83
N PRO A 15 8.39 19.17 -10.58
CA PRO A 15 6.98 19.37 -10.94
C PRO A 15 6.34 18.13 -11.56
N ALA A 16 7.08 17.40 -12.41
CA ALA A 16 6.63 16.14 -13.00
C ALA A 16 6.29 15.06 -11.97
N LEU A 17 7.10 14.90 -10.91
CA LEU A 17 6.83 13.94 -9.83
C LEU A 17 5.63 14.35 -8.98
N ARG A 18 5.41 15.66 -8.80
CA ARG A 18 4.22 16.16 -8.12
C ARG A 18 2.95 15.90 -8.93
N ALA A 19 3.00 16.14 -10.23
CA ALA A 19 1.90 15.85 -11.15
C ALA A 19 1.59 14.35 -11.19
N TRP A 20 2.63 13.50 -11.28
CA TRP A 20 2.48 12.04 -11.23
C TRP A 20 1.85 11.56 -9.92
N ALA A 21 2.30 12.12 -8.79
CA ALA A 21 1.69 11.83 -7.49
C ALA A 21 0.22 12.27 -7.46
N GLY A 22 -0.11 13.46 -7.98
CA GLY A 22 -1.49 13.94 -8.10
C GLY A 22 -2.37 12.99 -8.92
N LEU A 23 -1.89 12.55 -10.08
CA LEU A 23 -2.60 11.59 -10.92
C LEU A 23 -2.79 10.24 -10.22
N THR A 24 -1.74 9.73 -9.56
CA THR A 24 -1.81 8.49 -8.78
C THR A 24 -2.82 8.59 -7.65
N ALA A 25 -2.87 9.73 -6.95
CA ALA A 25 -3.87 9.97 -5.90
C ALA A 25 -5.29 9.98 -6.45
N VAL A 26 -5.53 10.62 -7.60
CA VAL A 26 -6.86 10.65 -8.24
C VAL A 26 -7.31 9.23 -8.60
N VAL A 27 -6.45 8.43 -9.24
CA VAL A 27 -6.78 7.04 -9.60
C VAL A 27 -7.04 6.20 -8.35
N ALA A 28 -6.23 6.35 -7.30
CA ALA A 28 -6.42 5.64 -6.04
C ALA A 28 -7.74 6.01 -5.37
N VAL A 29 -8.04 7.29 -5.22
CA VAL A 29 -9.29 7.77 -4.59
C VAL A 29 -10.50 7.34 -5.41
N ALA A 30 -10.47 7.48 -6.74
CA ALA A 30 -11.57 7.06 -7.59
C ALA A 30 -11.84 5.54 -7.46
N SER A 31 -10.79 4.72 -7.46
CA SER A 31 -10.91 3.26 -7.33
C SER A 31 -11.44 2.86 -5.94
N LEU A 32 -10.97 3.50 -4.87
CA LEU A 32 -11.45 3.32 -3.51
C LEU A 32 -12.94 3.68 -3.38
N LEU A 33 -13.32 4.87 -3.87
CA LEU A 33 -14.72 5.33 -3.82
C LEU A 33 -15.63 4.43 -4.63
N LEU A 34 -15.21 4.00 -5.82
CA LEU A 34 -15.97 3.07 -6.65
C LEU A 34 -16.16 1.73 -5.94
N GLN A 35 -15.09 1.14 -5.38
CA GLN A 35 -15.19 -0.12 -4.64
C GLN A 35 -16.14 0.00 -3.44
N TYR A 36 -16.04 1.08 -2.68
CA TYR A 36 -16.91 1.30 -1.52
C TYR A 36 -18.37 1.50 -1.93
N HIS A 37 -18.61 2.26 -3.01
CA HIS A 37 -19.95 2.46 -3.57
C HIS A 37 -20.59 1.15 -4.03
N LEU A 38 -19.83 0.28 -4.70
CA LEU A 38 -20.31 -1.03 -5.13
C LEU A 38 -20.63 -1.93 -3.92
N LEU A 39 -19.81 -1.89 -2.88
CA LEU A 39 -20.03 -2.67 -1.67
C LEU A 39 -21.31 -2.26 -0.93
N LEU A 40 -21.60 -0.95 -0.86
CA LEU A 40 -22.83 -0.42 -0.27
C LEU A 40 -24.11 -0.80 -1.04
N ARG A 41 -23.99 -1.23 -2.30
CA ARG A 41 -25.12 -1.65 -3.14
C ARG A 41 -25.42 -3.14 -3.05
N ILE A 42 -24.63 -3.92 -2.30
CA ILE A 42 -24.91 -5.35 -2.10
C ILE A 42 -26.21 -5.48 -1.30
N PRO A 43 -27.27 -6.10 -1.86
CA PRO A 43 -28.52 -6.28 -1.15
C PRO A 43 -28.32 -7.01 0.17
N GLY A 44 -28.94 -6.50 1.24
CA GLY A 44 -28.85 -7.08 2.57
C GLY A 44 -27.57 -6.76 3.36
N THR A 45 -26.59 -6.04 2.79
CA THR A 45 -25.42 -5.57 3.54
C THR A 45 -25.69 -4.19 4.13
N GLY A 46 -25.67 -4.07 5.47
CA GLY A 46 -25.80 -2.78 6.15
C GLY A 46 -24.55 -1.89 5.98
N ALA A 47 -24.69 -0.57 6.10
CA ALA A 47 -23.56 0.36 5.92
C ALA A 47 -22.38 0.10 6.88
N ALA A 48 -22.67 -0.26 8.14
CA ALA A 48 -21.64 -0.62 9.12
C ALA A 48 -20.89 -1.89 8.73
N GLU A 49 -21.61 -2.93 8.29
CA GLU A 49 -21.02 -4.18 7.82
C GLU A 49 -20.18 -3.97 6.55
N ALA A 50 -20.71 -3.22 5.58
CA ALA A 50 -19.96 -2.84 4.38
C ALA A 50 -18.67 -2.10 4.75
N THR A 51 -18.73 -1.14 5.68
CA THR A 51 -17.54 -0.42 6.15
C THR A 51 -16.53 -1.35 6.82
N LEU A 52 -16.99 -2.25 7.69
CA LEU A 52 -16.12 -3.21 8.38
C LEU A 52 -15.44 -4.15 7.38
N ARG A 53 -16.20 -4.68 6.42
CA ARG A 53 -15.67 -5.52 5.33
C ARG A 53 -14.67 -4.75 4.50
N TYR A 54 -14.99 -3.53 4.08
CA TYR A 54 -14.13 -2.66 3.27
C TYR A 54 -12.78 -2.41 3.95
N LEU A 55 -12.79 -2.02 5.22
CA LEU A 55 -11.57 -1.76 6.01
C LEU A 55 -10.86 -3.05 6.47
N GLY A 56 -11.48 -4.21 6.30
CA GLY A 56 -10.86 -5.51 6.54
C GLY A 56 -9.79 -5.90 5.52
N TYR A 57 -9.83 -5.34 4.30
CA TYR A 57 -8.90 -5.67 3.23
C TYR A 57 -7.62 -4.83 3.27
N PHE A 58 -6.46 -5.50 3.29
CA PHE A 58 -5.15 -4.86 3.10
C PHE A 58 -5.06 -4.10 1.78
N THR A 59 -5.71 -4.59 0.72
CA THR A 59 -5.82 -3.87 -0.56
C THR A 59 -6.35 -2.46 -0.35
N ILE A 60 -7.41 -2.30 0.45
CA ILE A 60 -8.02 -1.00 0.72
C ILE A 60 -7.10 -0.13 1.57
N LEU A 61 -6.55 -0.68 2.66
CA LEU A 61 -5.66 0.08 3.55
C LEU A 61 -4.38 0.53 2.86
N SER A 62 -3.79 -0.32 2.01
CA SER A 62 -2.59 0.02 1.23
C SER A 62 -2.88 1.09 0.17
N ASN A 63 -4.01 1.02 -0.53
CA ASN A 63 -4.45 2.06 -1.47
C ASN A 63 -4.79 3.39 -0.77
N ILE A 64 -5.36 3.37 0.45
CA ILE A 64 -5.51 4.58 1.28
C ILE A 64 -4.13 5.17 1.60
N GLY A 65 -3.16 4.33 1.98
CA GLY A 65 -1.77 4.75 2.17
C GLY A 65 -1.18 5.43 0.94
N VAL A 66 -1.40 4.85 -0.25
CA VAL A 66 -1.01 5.47 -1.53
C VAL A 66 -1.66 6.83 -1.71
N ALA A 67 -2.99 6.92 -1.60
CA ALA A 67 -3.72 8.17 -1.80
C ALA A 67 -3.19 9.27 -0.87
N VAL A 68 -3.04 8.98 0.42
CA VAL A 68 -2.59 9.95 1.42
C VAL A 68 -1.15 10.42 1.16
N VAL A 69 -0.23 9.49 0.86
CA VAL A 69 1.17 9.84 0.56
C VAL A 69 1.27 10.64 -0.74
N CYS A 70 0.53 10.24 -1.78
CA CYS A 70 0.52 10.91 -3.07
C CYS A 70 -0.10 12.31 -3.01
N VAL A 71 -1.17 12.52 -2.22
CA VAL A 71 -1.71 13.87 -1.94
C VAL A 71 -0.66 14.74 -1.26
N ALA A 72 0.02 14.21 -0.23
CA ALA A 72 1.07 14.96 0.46
C ALA A 72 2.21 15.35 -0.49
N LEU A 73 2.64 14.46 -1.38
CA LEU A 73 3.66 14.73 -2.40
C LEU A 73 3.20 15.74 -3.45
N ALA A 74 1.94 15.66 -3.91
CA ALA A 74 1.36 16.62 -4.86
C ALA A 74 1.35 18.05 -4.27
N CYS A 75 1.03 18.16 -2.98
CA CYS A 75 1.13 19.40 -2.20
C CYS A 75 2.58 19.86 -1.93
N GLY A 76 3.59 19.12 -2.39
CA GLY A 76 5.01 19.47 -2.21
C GLY A 76 5.58 19.16 -0.83
N ARG A 77 4.86 18.41 0.02
CA ARG A 77 5.33 18.03 1.36
C ARG A 77 6.49 17.04 1.26
N ARG A 78 7.37 17.05 2.28
CA ARG A 78 8.58 16.19 2.37
C ARG A 78 8.76 15.50 3.72
N THR A 79 7.91 15.85 4.68
CA THR A 79 7.93 15.37 6.06
C THR A 79 6.61 14.66 6.38
N GLY A 80 6.52 14.05 7.56
CA GLY A 80 5.36 13.24 7.94
C GLY A 80 5.13 12.12 6.93
N LEU A 81 3.93 12.03 6.36
CA LEU A 81 3.55 10.99 5.40
C LEU A 81 4.33 11.05 4.07
N ALA A 82 4.91 12.20 3.72
CA ALA A 82 5.77 12.32 2.54
C ALA A 82 7.26 12.03 2.83
N ALA A 83 7.61 11.68 4.08
CA ALA A 83 8.96 11.33 4.45
C ALA A 83 9.42 10.00 3.79
N PRO A 84 10.73 9.73 3.73
CA PRO A 84 11.27 8.53 3.07
C PRO A 84 10.69 7.20 3.59
N VAL A 85 10.53 7.06 4.92
CA VAL A 85 10.06 5.80 5.53
C VAL A 85 8.61 5.47 5.17
N PRO A 86 7.62 6.38 5.33
CA PRO A 86 6.25 6.10 4.88
C PRO A 86 6.15 5.79 3.39
N ARG A 87 6.96 6.47 2.55
CA ARG A 87 6.96 6.23 1.10
C ARG A 87 7.43 4.82 0.74
N VAL A 88 8.52 4.33 1.34
CA VAL A 88 8.96 2.95 1.09
C VAL A 88 8.04 1.92 1.74
N ALA A 89 7.42 2.26 2.89
CA ALA A 89 6.43 1.39 3.55
C ALA A 89 5.21 1.18 2.65
N VAL A 90 4.64 2.26 2.11
CA VAL A 90 3.52 2.18 1.18
C VAL A 90 3.94 1.49 -0.11
N ALA A 91 5.17 1.67 -0.60
CA ALA A 91 5.69 0.93 -1.76
C ALA A 91 5.70 -0.58 -1.50
N LEU A 92 6.17 -1.00 -0.33
CA LEU A 92 6.13 -2.40 0.08
C LEU A 92 4.69 -2.91 0.12
N PHE A 93 3.80 -2.19 0.80
CA PHE A 93 2.43 -2.66 1.03
C PHE A 93 1.65 -2.76 -0.28
N ILE A 94 1.69 -1.72 -1.12
CA ILE A 94 0.98 -1.73 -2.40
C ILE A 94 1.60 -2.73 -3.39
N GLY A 95 2.91 -2.92 -3.35
CA GLY A 95 3.59 -3.94 -4.15
C GLY A 95 3.16 -5.36 -3.76
N ILE A 96 3.10 -5.65 -2.46
CA ILE A 96 2.60 -6.94 -1.97
C ILE A 96 1.11 -7.13 -2.30
N THR A 97 0.29 -6.09 -2.19
CA THR A 97 -1.12 -6.11 -2.62
C THR A 97 -1.26 -6.57 -4.08
N GLY A 98 -0.54 -5.92 -5.00
CA GLY A 98 -0.57 -6.30 -6.42
C GLY A 98 -0.03 -7.72 -6.66
N LEU A 99 1.06 -8.09 -5.98
CA LEU A 99 1.68 -9.40 -6.10
C LEU A 99 0.76 -10.54 -5.64
N ILE A 100 0.21 -10.43 -4.42
CA ILE A 100 -0.73 -11.42 -3.86
C ILE A 100 -1.96 -11.52 -4.76
N TYR A 101 -2.47 -10.40 -5.25
CA TYR A 101 -3.61 -10.42 -6.15
C TYR A 101 -3.28 -11.22 -7.43
N VAL A 102 -2.19 -10.92 -8.12
CA VAL A 102 -1.85 -11.58 -9.40
C VAL A 102 -1.62 -13.08 -9.22
N ILE A 103 -0.95 -13.49 -8.15
CA ILE A 103 -0.56 -14.89 -7.92
C ILE A 103 -1.70 -15.71 -7.34
N ILE A 104 -2.44 -15.15 -6.36
CA ILE A 104 -3.37 -15.91 -5.53
C ILE A 104 -4.83 -15.58 -5.86
N LEU A 105 -5.19 -14.30 -5.99
CA LEU A 105 -6.60 -13.88 -6.04
C LEU A 105 -7.17 -13.80 -7.45
N ARG A 106 -6.37 -13.40 -8.45
CA ARG A 106 -6.79 -13.27 -9.85
C ARG A 106 -7.39 -14.56 -10.42
N PRO A 107 -6.88 -15.77 -10.13
CA PRO A 107 -7.50 -17.02 -10.61
C PRO A 107 -8.85 -17.33 -9.95
N LEU A 108 -9.18 -16.68 -8.82
CA LEU A 108 -10.36 -16.95 -8.00
C LEU A 108 -11.47 -15.91 -8.18
N TRP A 109 -11.16 -14.77 -8.79
CA TRP A 109 -12.03 -13.60 -8.86
C TRP A 109 -12.06 -13.03 -10.28
N HIS A 110 -13.25 -13.01 -10.88
CA HIS A 110 -13.45 -12.58 -12.27
C HIS A 110 -14.45 -11.41 -12.34
N PRO A 111 -14.05 -10.20 -11.89
CA PRO A 111 -14.95 -9.08 -11.82
C PRO A 111 -15.36 -8.59 -13.21
N GLN A 112 -16.59 -8.13 -13.33
CA GLN A 112 -17.19 -7.61 -14.57
C GLN A 112 -17.77 -6.21 -14.37
N GLY A 113 -17.97 -5.48 -15.46
CA GLY A 113 -18.58 -4.15 -15.43
C GLY A 113 -17.83 -3.17 -14.52
N ALA A 114 -18.55 -2.43 -13.67
CA ALA A 114 -17.95 -1.46 -12.75
C ALA A 114 -16.97 -2.08 -11.74
N GLN A 115 -17.22 -3.32 -11.32
CA GLN A 115 -16.35 -4.04 -10.39
C GLN A 115 -14.98 -4.32 -11.01
N TRP A 116 -14.91 -4.52 -12.32
CA TRP A 116 -13.65 -4.70 -13.04
C TRP A 116 -12.78 -3.44 -12.96
N TRP A 117 -13.37 -2.25 -13.12
CA TRP A 117 -12.64 -0.99 -13.02
C TRP A 117 -12.09 -0.74 -11.62
N ALA A 118 -12.90 -1.00 -10.58
CA ALA A 118 -12.45 -0.91 -9.19
C ALA A 118 -11.29 -1.87 -8.92
N ASP A 119 -11.42 -3.12 -9.36
CA ASP A 119 -10.42 -4.15 -9.18
C ASP A 119 -9.11 -3.85 -9.94
N ALA A 120 -9.21 -3.47 -11.22
CA ALA A 120 -8.09 -3.08 -12.05
C ALA A 120 -7.33 -1.88 -11.45
N GLY A 121 -8.07 -0.89 -10.95
CA GLY A 121 -7.52 0.27 -10.27
C GLY A 121 -6.71 -0.11 -9.03
N LEU A 122 -7.33 -0.84 -8.10
CA LEU A 122 -6.77 -1.17 -6.79
C LEU A 122 -5.60 -2.17 -6.85
N HIS A 123 -5.60 -3.08 -7.83
CA HIS A 123 -4.65 -4.20 -7.90
C HIS A 123 -3.59 -4.07 -9.02
N TYR A 124 -3.78 -3.20 -10.00
CA TYR A 124 -2.82 -3.01 -11.09
C TYR A 124 -2.41 -1.55 -11.28
N ALA A 125 -3.35 -0.66 -11.58
CA ALA A 125 -3.03 0.71 -11.96
C ALA A 125 -2.33 1.47 -10.81
N VAL A 126 -2.94 1.51 -9.63
CA VAL A 126 -2.38 2.21 -8.47
C VAL A 126 -1.05 1.60 -8.01
N PRO A 127 -0.89 0.27 -7.87
CA PRO A 127 0.41 -0.33 -7.56
C PRO A 127 1.51 0.05 -8.55
N VAL A 128 1.27 -0.09 -9.85
CA VAL A 128 2.27 0.23 -10.88
C VAL A 128 2.63 1.71 -10.85
N MET A 129 1.62 2.58 -10.81
CA MET A 129 1.83 4.03 -10.79
C MET A 129 2.63 4.46 -9.55
N TYR A 130 2.29 3.94 -8.38
CA TYR A 130 2.99 4.28 -7.15
C TYR A 130 4.44 3.81 -7.16
N LEU A 131 4.70 2.56 -7.59
CA LEU A 131 6.05 2.00 -7.63
C LEU A 131 6.95 2.76 -8.61
N LEU A 132 6.44 3.10 -9.80
CA LEU A 132 7.18 3.92 -10.78
C LEU A 132 7.48 5.31 -10.23
N GLY A 133 6.50 5.95 -9.58
CA GLY A 133 6.68 7.24 -8.93
C GLY A 133 7.70 7.20 -7.78
N TRP A 134 7.71 6.10 -7.01
CA TRP A 134 8.69 5.89 -5.96
C TRP A 134 10.11 5.73 -6.51
N LEU A 135 10.30 4.89 -7.54
CA LEU A 135 11.59 4.65 -8.22
C LEU A 135 12.18 5.92 -8.87
N ALA A 136 11.32 6.78 -9.41
CA ALA A 136 11.75 8.05 -9.99
C ALA A 136 12.09 9.11 -8.91
N GLY A 137 11.62 8.93 -7.67
CA GLY A 137 11.80 9.86 -6.56
C GLY A 137 13.21 9.89 -5.94
N PRO A 138 13.42 10.65 -4.86
CA PRO A 138 14.69 10.66 -4.12
C PRO A 138 14.82 9.43 -3.21
N HIS A 139 16.07 8.95 -3.05
CA HIS A 139 16.45 7.74 -2.30
C HIS A 139 17.65 7.97 -1.36
N GLY A 140 17.92 7.02 -0.46
CA GLY A 140 19.14 6.96 0.37
C GLY A 140 19.00 7.56 1.76
N ARG A 141 17.76 7.77 2.22
CA ARG A 141 17.44 8.45 3.49
C ARG A 141 16.76 7.51 4.50
N LEU A 142 16.77 6.20 4.25
CA LEU A 142 16.12 5.23 5.12
C LEU A 142 17.04 4.86 6.30
N PRO A 143 16.54 4.93 7.55
CA PRO A 143 17.28 4.42 8.69
C PRO A 143 17.33 2.88 8.65
N ARG A 144 18.43 2.30 9.12
CA ARG A 144 18.62 0.83 9.18
C ARG A 144 17.52 0.14 10.00
N ARG A 145 17.09 0.75 11.11
CA ARG A 145 16.03 0.24 11.99
C ARG A 145 14.61 0.48 11.47
N GLY A 146 14.45 1.23 10.37
CA GLY A 146 13.13 1.57 9.83
C GLY A 146 12.36 0.35 9.30
N LEU A 147 13.07 -0.66 8.77
CA LEU A 147 12.43 -1.84 8.18
C LEU A 147 11.62 -2.63 9.22
N ALA A 148 12.15 -2.81 10.43
CA ALA A 148 11.44 -3.52 11.50
C ALA A 148 10.12 -2.81 11.87
N GLY A 149 10.14 -1.48 11.94
CA GLY A 149 8.93 -0.69 12.19
C GLY A 149 7.90 -0.81 11.05
N VAL A 150 8.36 -0.88 9.81
CA VAL A 150 7.47 -1.13 8.65
C VAL A 150 6.88 -2.53 8.68
N LEU A 151 7.66 -3.55 9.03
CA LEU A 151 7.21 -4.94 9.12
C LEU A 151 6.28 -5.20 10.32
N ALA A 152 6.25 -4.34 11.33
CA ALA A 152 5.25 -4.43 12.40
C ALA A 152 3.82 -4.17 11.91
N ILE A 153 3.65 -3.34 10.87
CA ILE A 153 2.33 -2.98 10.33
C ILE A 153 1.55 -4.19 9.78
N PRO A 154 2.11 -5.05 8.91
CA PRO A 154 1.39 -6.25 8.44
C PRO A 154 1.05 -7.23 9.57
N ILE A 155 1.82 -7.24 10.67
CA ILE A 155 1.50 -8.06 11.87
C ILE A 155 0.26 -7.51 12.57
N VAL A 156 0.18 -6.19 12.78
CA VAL A 156 -1.02 -5.54 13.33
C VAL A 156 -2.22 -5.78 12.41
N TYR A 157 -2.02 -5.66 11.10
CA TYR A 157 -3.07 -5.95 10.13
C TYR A 157 -3.55 -7.40 10.19
N LEU A 158 -2.68 -8.38 10.38
CA LEU A 158 -3.09 -9.78 10.52
C LEU A 158 -4.08 -9.95 11.68
N GLY A 159 -3.78 -9.35 12.85
CA GLY A 159 -4.70 -9.36 13.99
C GLY A 159 -6.04 -8.72 13.65
N TRP A 160 -6.02 -7.59 12.95
CA TRP A 160 -7.23 -6.93 12.46
C TRP A 160 -8.03 -7.80 11.48
N ALA A 161 -7.39 -8.41 10.49
CA ALA A 161 -8.04 -9.24 9.47
C ALA A 161 -8.72 -10.47 10.09
N LEU A 162 -8.06 -11.11 11.07
CA LEU A 162 -8.64 -12.24 11.80
C LEU A 162 -9.81 -11.80 12.68
N LEU A 163 -9.72 -10.63 13.33
CA LEU A 163 -10.82 -10.06 14.10
C LEU A 163 -12.03 -9.75 13.21
N VAL A 164 -11.81 -9.09 12.08
CA VAL A 164 -12.87 -8.79 11.09
C VAL A 164 -13.52 -10.09 10.61
N GLY A 165 -12.72 -11.10 10.26
CA GLY A 165 -13.25 -12.40 9.84
C GLY A 165 -14.11 -13.06 10.93
N ARG A 166 -13.69 -12.99 12.20
CA ARG A 166 -14.44 -13.54 13.32
C ARG A 166 -15.73 -12.78 13.62
N LEU A 167 -15.73 -11.45 13.49
CA LEU A 167 -16.90 -10.60 13.77
C LEU A 167 -17.95 -10.62 12.65
N SER A 168 -17.49 -10.66 11.39
CA SER A 168 -18.36 -10.61 10.21
C SER A 168 -18.72 -11.98 9.64
N GLY A 169 -18.04 -13.04 10.07
CA GLY A 169 -18.14 -14.38 9.47
C GLY A 169 -17.49 -14.48 8.08
N GLN A 170 -16.87 -13.41 7.58
CA GLN A 170 -16.23 -13.36 6.27
C GLN A 170 -14.79 -12.87 6.39
N TYR A 171 -13.83 -13.78 6.19
CA TYR A 171 -12.43 -13.40 6.17
C TYR A 171 -12.10 -12.58 4.91
N PRO A 172 -11.26 -11.53 5.02
CA PRO A 172 -10.86 -10.74 3.85
C PRO A 172 -10.15 -11.55 2.77
N TYR A 173 -9.48 -12.64 3.15
CA TYR A 173 -8.77 -13.49 2.20
C TYR A 173 -9.02 -14.97 2.46
N PRO A 174 -9.16 -15.79 1.40
CA PRO A 174 -9.41 -17.22 1.56
C PRO A 174 -8.26 -17.93 2.27
N PHE A 175 -7.01 -17.46 2.08
CA PHE A 175 -5.84 -18.03 2.76
C PHE A 175 -5.75 -17.72 4.27
N LEU A 176 -6.63 -16.84 4.78
CA LEU A 176 -6.78 -16.53 6.20
C LEU A 176 -8.04 -17.15 6.82
N ASP A 177 -8.85 -17.86 6.04
CA ASP A 177 -10.13 -18.38 6.50
C ASP A 177 -9.94 -19.53 7.50
N LEU A 178 -10.08 -19.23 8.79
CA LEU A 178 -9.95 -20.22 9.86
C LEU A 178 -11.07 -21.25 9.85
N GLY A 179 -12.26 -20.91 9.34
CA GLY A 179 -13.39 -21.83 9.25
C GLY A 179 -13.17 -22.86 8.16
N ALA A 180 -12.64 -22.44 7.01
CA ALA A 180 -12.39 -23.31 5.87
C ALA A 180 -11.08 -24.12 6.00
N LEU A 181 -10.02 -23.53 6.58
CA LEU A 181 -8.66 -24.10 6.54
C LEU A 181 -8.17 -24.64 7.89
N GLY A 182 -8.76 -24.20 9.00
CA GLY A 182 -8.25 -24.47 10.34
C GLY A 182 -6.93 -23.74 10.65
N ILE A 183 -6.53 -23.77 11.94
CA ILE A 183 -5.41 -22.94 12.44
C ILE A 183 -4.05 -23.30 11.83
N GLY A 184 -3.77 -24.60 11.62
CA GLY A 184 -2.46 -25.05 11.13
C GLY A 184 -2.17 -24.57 9.71
N LEU A 185 -3.16 -24.65 8.82
CA LEU A 185 -3.02 -24.23 7.43
C LEU A 185 -2.98 -22.71 7.30
N VAL A 186 -3.81 -21.99 8.07
CA VAL A 186 -3.72 -20.52 8.15
C VAL A 186 -2.35 -20.07 8.66
N ALA A 187 -1.81 -20.70 9.72
CA ALA A 187 -0.48 -20.36 10.24
C ALA A 187 0.62 -20.56 9.18
N ARG A 188 0.56 -21.64 8.41
CA ARG A 188 1.48 -21.88 7.28
C ARG A 188 1.37 -20.79 6.21
N ASN A 189 0.15 -20.42 5.82
CA ASN A 189 -0.09 -19.38 4.81
C ASN A 189 0.41 -18.01 5.29
N VAL A 190 0.13 -17.66 6.54
CA VAL A 190 0.63 -16.44 7.20
C VAL A 190 2.15 -16.40 7.19
N LEU A 191 2.82 -17.51 7.53
CA LEU A 191 4.28 -17.58 7.51
C LEU A 191 4.83 -17.37 6.09
N ALA A 192 4.21 -17.98 5.07
CA ALA A 192 4.59 -17.78 3.68
C ALA A 192 4.48 -16.29 3.28
N VAL A 193 3.35 -15.65 3.58
CA VAL A 193 3.15 -14.22 3.31
C VAL A 193 4.14 -13.35 4.08
N ALA A 194 4.43 -13.67 5.34
CA ALA A 194 5.42 -12.96 6.15
C ALA A 194 6.82 -13.02 5.53
N VAL A 195 7.23 -14.17 5.00
CA VAL A 195 8.49 -14.32 4.25
C VAL A 195 8.51 -13.40 3.04
N VAL A 196 7.41 -13.31 2.27
CA VAL A 196 7.34 -12.39 1.12
C VAL A 196 7.49 -10.93 1.56
N PHE A 197 6.85 -10.51 2.65
CA PHE A 197 7.02 -9.16 3.21
C PHE A 197 8.47 -8.87 3.62
N ILE A 198 9.14 -9.82 4.30
CA ILE A 198 10.52 -9.68 4.75
C ILE A 198 11.45 -9.55 3.54
N VAL A 199 11.32 -10.44 2.55
CA VAL A 199 12.17 -10.45 1.35
C VAL A 199 11.95 -9.18 0.51
N ALA A 200 10.70 -8.83 0.23
CA ALA A 200 10.38 -7.62 -0.53
C ALA A 200 10.79 -6.34 0.22
N GLY A 201 10.61 -6.30 1.53
CA GLY A 201 11.03 -5.18 2.38
C GLY A 201 12.55 -5.00 2.37
N ALA A 202 13.31 -6.09 2.51
CA ALA A 202 14.77 -6.08 2.40
C ALA A 202 15.23 -5.62 1.01
N LEU A 203 14.58 -6.11 -0.05
CA LEU A 203 14.87 -5.71 -1.44
C LEU A 203 14.64 -4.21 -1.66
N LEU A 204 13.53 -3.65 -1.17
CA LEU A 204 13.25 -2.22 -1.30
C LEU A 204 14.23 -1.37 -0.50
N TRP A 205 14.64 -1.80 0.70
CA TRP A 205 15.67 -1.12 1.49
C TRP A 205 17.02 -1.11 0.78
N TRP A 206 17.40 -2.25 0.20
CA TRP A 206 18.61 -2.37 -0.61
C TRP A 206 18.53 -1.48 -1.85
N LEU A 207 17.40 -1.49 -2.55
CA LEU A 207 17.20 -0.70 -3.77
C LEU A 207 17.27 0.80 -3.49
N ASP A 208 16.70 1.27 -2.39
CA ASP A 208 16.81 2.66 -1.95
C ASP A 208 18.28 3.06 -1.75
N ALA A 209 19.07 2.23 -1.05
CA ALA A 209 20.49 2.48 -0.85
C ALA A 209 21.28 2.45 -2.17
N ALA A 210 21.00 1.49 -3.05
CA ALA A 210 21.68 1.31 -4.33
C ALA A 210 21.41 2.46 -5.30
N LEU A 211 20.16 2.92 -5.41
CA LEU A 211 19.78 4.07 -6.25
C LEU A 211 20.44 5.36 -5.77
N ALA A 212 20.57 5.54 -4.45
CA ALA A 212 21.27 6.69 -3.88
C ALA A 212 22.78 6.66 -4.14
N ALA A 213 23.40 5.48 -4.13
CA ALA A 213 24.82 5.34 -4.47
C ALA A 213 25.08 5.70 -5.94
N ARG A 214 24.25 5.21 -6.87
CA ARG A 214 24.38 5.49 -8.31
C ARG A 214 24.23 6.98 -8.65
N ARG A 215 23.34 7.70 -7.96
CA ARG A 215 23.16 9.15 -8.16
C ARG A 215 24.32 10.00 -7.62
N ARG A 216 25.12 9.48 -6.70
CA ARG A 216 26.34 10.16 -6.21
C ARG A 216 27.54 10.00 -7.14
N GLN A 217 27.49 9.03 -8.06
CA GLN A 217 28.55 8.74 -9.02
C GLN A 217 28.32 9.42 -10.39
N ARG A 218 27.18 10.07 -10.57
CA ARG A 218 26.84 10.88 -11.75
C ARG A 218 26.97 12.35 -11.39
#